data_AF-A0A9W7B3G7-F1
#
_entry.id   AF-A0A9W7B3G7-F1
#
_cell.length_a   1.000
_cell.length_b   1.000
_cell.length_c   1.000
_cell.angle_alpha   90.00
_cell.angle_beta   90.00
_cell.angle_gamma   90.00
#
_symmetry.space_group_name_H-M   'P 1'
#
loop_
_entity.id
_entity.type
_entity.pdbx_description
1 polymer ?
#
loop_
_entity_poly.entity_id
_entity_poly.type
_entity_poly.pdbx_seq_one_letter_code
_entity_poly.pdbx_strand_id
1 'polypeptide(L)'
;MAACIPAFFTNVMYWVDFAWPWGLSIIGVFVWWWTGVDEEYDTLRRKLICGCYLLHGARMGFGAVVMIVSGTWNWRVKDLPRYQFQKIRVETNGGSWNMLLMQKEILMQCMANSSILFLPCFLCAIDTTADLSPVEIAGYATWVLGWSVESIADGHKLAWMATPKAKRTAAFCNTGMWNYSRHPNYFGEWVAWNGLALAAVMPMLRFGGEWGYGLSEDVGRVGLAFMLCFISLSLYYCLSEWTGAVPAEYFSVQKRKGYDVYMQTTSMIIPWFVSDSATSASGIVKRGRTRSKAPQPSTKNVRTPSKGKKSQKKSQKADTPAYIRTISRSGRAATPSRKKMEALGFSPPPASAKVATPGRRSVRKRTVNTPA
;
A
#
# COMPACT_ATOMS: atom_id res chain seq x y z
N MET A 1 -10.81 -14.54 -8.79
CA MET A 1 -12.27 -14.33 -8.73
C MET A 1 -12.89 -14.71 -7.38
N ALA A 2 -12.26 -15.57 -6.57
CA ALA A 2 -12.80 -16.03 -5.28
C ALA A 2 -13.22 -14.92 -4.29
N ALA A 3 -12.59 -13.75 -4.33
CA ALA A 3 -12.95 -12.60 -3.48
C ALA A 3 -14.25 -11.89 -3.90
N CYS A 4 -14.71 -12.03 -5.14
CA CYS A 4 -15.87 -11.31 -5.68
C CYS A 4 -17.16 -11.66 -4.93
N ILE A 5 -17.41 -12.95 -4.75
CA ILE A 5 -18.61 -13.50 -4.12
C ILE A 5 -18.75 -13.00 -2.68
N PRO A 6 -17.78 -13.25 -1.77
CA PRO A 6 -17.93 -12.79 -0.39
C PRO A 6 -17.96 -11.27 -0.30
N ALA A 7 -17.18 -10.53 -1.10
CA ALA A 7 -17.25 -9.06 -1.13
C ALA A 7 -18.62 -8.53 -1.58
N PHE A 8 -19.31 -9.22 -2.49
CA PHE A 8 -20.66 -8.86 -2.91
C PHE A 8 -21.65 -8.91 -1.75
N PHE A 9 -21.57 -9.93 -0.91
CA PHE A 9 -22.46 -10.09 0.24
C PHE A 9 -22.06 -9.24 1.45
N THR A 10 -20.77 -9.04 1.68
CA THR A 10 -20.28 -8.35 2.89
C THR A 10 -19.97 -6.87 2.68
N ASN A 11 -19.90 -6.39 1.43
CA ASN A 11 -19.54 -5.02 1.07
C ASN A 11 -18.19 -4.53 1.66
N VAL A 12 -17.24 -5.46 1.80
CA VAL A 12 -15.86 -5.22 2.27
C VAL A 12 -14.86 -5.88 1.33
N MET A 13 -13.71 -5.24 1.13
CA MET A 13 -12.71 -5.64 0.14
C MET A 13 -11.55 -6.46 0.71
N TYR A 14 -11.39 -6.57 2.04
CA TYR A 14 -10.29 -7.37 2.62
C TYR A 14 -10.28 -8.85 2.18
N TRP A 15 -11.38 -9.37 1.60
CA TRP A 15 -11.41 -10.67 0.93
C TRP A 15 -10.38 -10.80 -0.18
N VAL A 16 -9.95 -9.68 -0.77
CA VAL A 16 -8.85 -9.64 -1.73
C VAL A 16 -7.52 -9.97 -1.06
N ASP A 17 -7.21 -9.39 0.12
CA ASP A 17 -6.01 -9.73 0.89
C ASP A 17 -6.02 -11.18 1.38
N PHE A 18 -7.17 -11.86 1.37
CA PHE A 18 -7.26 -13.31 1.54
C PHE A 18 -7.04 -14.07 0.22
N ALA A 19 -7.79 -13.74 -0.84
CA ALA A 19 -7.76 -14.51 -2.09
C ALA A 19 -6.47 -14.33 -2.90
N TRP A 20 -5.86 -13.15 -2.87
CA TRP A 20 -4.65 -12.83 -3.63
C TRP A 20 -3.45 -13.75 -3.28
N PRO A 21 -3.04 -13.90 -2.00
CA PRO A 21 -1.90 -14.74 -1.66
C PRO A 21 -2.18 -16.23 -1.88
N TRP A 22 -3.41 -16.68 -1.67
CA TRP A 22 -3.81 -18.04 -2.05
C TRP A 22 -3.81 -18.24 -3.58
N GLY A 23 -4.13 -17.21 -4.36
CA GLY A 23 -3.99 -17.22 -5.82
C GLY A 23 -2.55 -17.53 -6.26
N LEU A 24 -1.56 -16.94 -5.61
CA LEU A 24 -0.14 -17.24 -5.87
C LEU A 24 0.22 -18.69 -5.55
N SER A 25 -0.27 -19.19 -4.41
CA SER A 25 -0.04 -20.60 -4.02
C SER A 25 -0.68 -21.56 -5.01
N ILE A 26 -1.89 -21.24 -5.47
CA ILE A 26 -2.63 -22.00 -6.47
C ILE A 26 -1.89 -21.97 -7.82
N ILE A 27 -1.31 -20.84 -8.23
CA ILE A 27 -0.47 -20.79 -9.44
C ILE A 27 0.67 -21.81 -9.32
N GLY A 28 1.41 -21.81 -8.21
CA GLY A 28 2.52 -22.76 -8.01
C GLY A 28 2.08 -24.23 -8.06
N VAL A 29 0.98 -24.57 -7.41
CA VAL A 29 0.42 -25.94 -7.42
C VAL A 29 -0.13 -26.32 -8.79
N PHE A 30 -0.86 -25.40 -9.43
CA PHE A 30 -1.46 -25.63 -10.75
C PHE A 30 -0.39 -25.84 -11.81
N VAL A 31 0.64 -24.98 -11.86
CA VAL A 31 1.73 -25.09 -12.82
C VAL A 31 2.51 -26.38 -12.59
N TRP A 32 2.81 -26.73 -11.32
CA TRP A 32 3.43 -28.00 -10.98
C TRP A 32 2.61 -29.20 -11.49
N TRP A 33 1.29 -29.19 -11.27
CA TRP A 33 0.41 -30.27 -11.70
C TRP A 33 0.29 -30.34 -13.23
N TRP A 34 0.13 -29.19 -13.89
CA TRP A 34 -0.09 -29.10 -15.34
C TRP A 34 1.14 -29.54 -16.13
N THR A 35 2.34 -29.06 -15.78
CA THR A 35 3.58 -29.52 -16.44
C THR A 35 4.11 -30.82 -15.86
N GLY A 36 3.51 -31.33 -14.77
CA GLY A 36 3.84 -32.60 -14.11
C GLY A 36 3.47 -33.85 -14.90
N VAL A 37 2.68 -33.70 -15.96
CA VAL A 37 2.17 -34.82 -16.76
C VAL A 37 3.26 -35.43 -17.65
N ASP A 38 4.15 -34.60 -18.20
CA ASP A 38 5.23 -35.05 -19.08
C ASP A 38 6.58 -35.04 -18.34
N GLU A 39 7.33 -36.14 -18.46
CA GLU A 39 8.62 -36.31 -17.79
C GLU A 39 9.67 -35.27 -18.23
N GLU A 40 9.54 -34.75 -19.46
CA GLU A 40 10.44 -33.73 -20.03
C GLU A 40 10.50 -32.46 -19.15
N TYR A 41 9.42 -32.13 -18.45
CA TYR A 41 9.35 -30.95 -17.60
C TYR A 41 9.80 -31.22 -16.15
N ASP A 42 10.30 -32.41 -15.78
CA ASP A 42 10.80 -32.67 -14.42
C ASP A 42 12.16 -32.03 -14.12
N THR A 43 12.25 -30.71 -14.29
CA THR A 43 13.47 -29.94 -14.08
C THR A 43 13.56 -29.40 -12.65
N LEU A 44 14.80 -29.18 -12.17
CA LEU A 44 15.04 -28.45 -10.92
C LEU A 44 14.42 -27.05 -10.97
N ARG A 45 14.46 -26.39 -12.14
CA ARG A 45 13.87 -25.07 -12.39
C ARG A 45 12.37 -25.06 -12.09
N ARG A 46 11.61 -26.02 -12.64
CA ARG A 46 10.17 -26.18 -12.34
C ARG A 46 9.95 -26.29 -10.83
N LYS A 47 10.76 -27.13 -10.17
CA LYS A 47 10.63 -27.40 -8.74
C LYS A 47 10.84 -26.14 -7.91
N LEU A 48 11.89 -25.38 -8.22
CA LEU A 48 12.22 -24.13 -7.55
C LEU A 48 11.14 -23.07 -7.75
N ILE A 49 10.72 -22.79 -8.99
CA ILE A 49 9.77 -21.71 -9.25
C ILE A 49 8.39 -22.00 -8.64
N CYS A 50 7.89 -23.24 -8.74
CA CYS A 50 6.62 -23.62 -8.13
C CYS A 50 6.70 -23.56 -6.59
N GLY A 51 7.83 -23.99 -6.03
CA GLY A 51 8.12 -23.88 -4.61
C GLY A 51 8.14 -22.43 -4.13
N CYS A 52 8.78 -21.52 -4.86
CA CYS A 52 8.77 -20.09 -4.55
C CYS A 52 7.34 -19.53 -4.50
N TYR A 53 6.49 -19.83 -5.48
CA TYR A 53 5.09 -19.36 -5.49
C TYR A 53 4.27 -19.92 -4.34
N LEU A 54 4.42 -21.22 -4.06
CA LEU A 54 3.75 -21.87 -2.94
C LEU A 54 4.16 -21.23 -1.61
N LEU A 55 5.46 -21.09 -1.34
CA LEU A 55 5.97 -20.53 -0.09
C LEU A 55 5.61 -19.05 0.07
N HIS A 56 5.73 -18.27 -1.00
CA HIS A 56 5.45 -16.84 -0.98
C HIS A 56 3.96 -16.56 -0.74
N GLY A 57 3.09 -17.27 -1.47
CA GLY A 57 1.64 -17.18 -1.31
C GLY A 57 1.17 -17.71 0.05
N ALA A 58 1.65 -18.88 0.48
CA ALA A 58 1.22 -19.50 1.72
C ALA A 58 1.55 -18.64 2.95
N ARG A 59 2.73 -18.01 2.99
CA ARG A 59 3.14 -17.12 4.09
C ARG A 59 2.11 -16.02 4.35
N MET A 60 1.72 -15.29 3.29
CA MET A 60 0.70 -14.24 3.38
C MET A 60 -0.71 -14.81 3.63
N GLY A 61 -1.04 -15.92 2.96
CA GLY A 61 -2.34 -16.58 3.05
C GLY A 61 -2.65 -17.06 4.46
N PHE A 62 -1.68 -17.68 5.14
CA PHE A 62 -1.81 -18.06 6.54
C PHE A 62 -1.95 -16.85 7.47
N GLY A 63 -1.23 -15.76 7.19
CA GLY A 63 -1.44 -14.49 7.90
C GLY A 63 -2.89 -14.02 7.81
N ALA A 64 -3.50 -14.04 6.62
CA ALA A 64 -4.89 -13.68 6.42
C ALA A 64 -5.85 -14.63 7.17
N VAL A 65 -5.59 -15.94 7.17
CA VAL A 65 -6.36 -16.92 7.95
C VAL A 65 -6.32 -16.59 9.44
N VAL A 66 -5.14 -16.32 10.00
CA VAL A 66 -4.98 -15.94 11.42
C VAL A 66 -5.78 -14.68 11.74
N MET A 67 -5.80 -13.70 10.85
CA MET A 67 -6.56 -12.45 11.05
C MET A 67 -8.09 -12.69 11.04
N ILE A 68 -8.57 -13.62 10.22
CA ILE A 68 -10.00 -14.01 10.18
C ILE A 68 -10.37 -14.83 11.42
N VAL A 69 -9.58 -15.86 11.76
CA VAL A 69 -9.85 -16.75 12.89
C VAL A 69 -9.77 -16.02 14.22
N SER A 70 -8.84 -15.07 14.38
CA SER A 70 -8.76 -14.21 15.57
C SER A 70 -9.92 -13.23 15.72
N GLY A 71 -10.80 -13.12 14.72
CA GLY A 71 -11.88 -12.13 14.68
C GLY A 71 -11.43 -10.70 14.42
N THR A 72 -10.13 -10.49 14.14
CA THR A 72 -9.58 -9.17 13.80
C THR A 72 -10.15 -8.69 12.47
N TRP A 73 -10.31 -9.61 11.51
CA TRP A 73 -11.07 -9.40 10.27
C TRP A 73 -12.44 -10.04 10.41
N ASN A 74 -13.47 -9.20 10.42
CA ASN A 74 -14.85 -9.60 10.59
C ASN A 74 -15.71 -8.73 9.65
N TRP A 75 -16.71 -9.30 8.99
CA TRP A 75 -17.51 -8.57 8.00
C TRP A 75 -18.32 -7.40 8.58
N ARG A 76 -18.45 -7.34 9.90
CA ARG A 76 -19.05 -6.25 10.68
C ARG A 76 -18.05 -5.13 11.02
N VAL A 77 -16.73 -5.32 10.81
CA VAL A 77 -15.73 -4.25 10.98
C VAL A 77 -15.51 -3.47 9.68
N LYS A 78 -14.97 -2.26 9.85
CA LYS A 78 -14.57 -1.42 8.73
C LYS A 78 -13.47 -2.12 7.92
N ASP A 79 -13.51 -1.89 6.61
CA ASP A 79 -12.54 -2.40 5.63
C ASP A 79 -11.08 -2.06 6.00
N LEU A 80 -10.11 -2.73 5.37
CA LEU A 80 -8.70 -2.38 5.59
C LEU A 80 -8.41 -0.91 5.21
N PRO A 81 -7.44 -0.25 5.88
CA PRO A 81 -7.11 1.15 5.61
C PRO A 81 -6.91 1.47 4.12
N ARG A 82 -6.27 0.57 3.35
CA ARG A 82 -6.05 0.76 1.92
C ARG A 82 -7.36 0.89 1.11
N TYR A 83 -8.38 0.11 1.44
CA TYR A 83 -9.68 0.17 0.75
C TYR A 83 -10.53 1.35 1.24
N GLN A 84 -10.42 1.72 2.52
CA GLN A 84 -11.00 2.98 2.99
C GLN A 84 -10.41 4.18 2.26
N PHE A 85 -9.08 4.16 2.04
CA PHE A 85 -8.40 5.21 1.28
C PHE A 85 -8.83 5.23 -0.18
N GLN A 86 -8.98 4.06 -0.83
CA GLN A 86 -9.47 4.00 -2.21
C GLN A 86 -10.89 4.55 -2.35
N LYS A 87 -11.78 4.28 -1.38
CA LYS A 87 -13.12 4.89 -1.32
C LYS A 87 -13.03 6.42 -1.27
N ILE A 88 -12.17 6.96 -0.39
CA ILE A 88 -11.92 8.40 -0.30
C ILE A 88 -11.37 8.95 -1.62
N ARG A 89 -10.41 8.26 -2.26
CA ARG A 89 -9.80 8.68 -3.54
C ARG A 89 -10.85 8.78 -4.64
N VAL A 90 -11.72 7.79 -4.76
CA VAL A 90 -12.82 7.78 -5.74
C VAL A 90 -13.77 8.96 -5.51
N GLU A 91 -14.24 9.15 -4.28
CA GLU A 91 -15.16 10.24 -3.93
C GLU A 91 -14.53 11.62 -4.13
N THR A 92 -13.26 11.78 -3.77
CA THR A 92 -12.50 13.03 -3.97
C THR A 92 -12.35 13.39 -5.46
N ASN A 93 -12.35 12.38 -6.33
CA ASN A 93 -12.27 12.55 -7.78
C ASN A 93 -13.64 12.72 -8.46
N GLY A 94 -14.71 12.93 -7.68
CA GLY A 94 -16.08 13.07 -8.21
C GLY A 94 -16.73 11.75 -8.64
N GLY A 95 -16.09 10.61 -8.36
CA GLY A 95 -16.69 9.30 -8.51
C GLY A 95 -17.60 8.94 -7.33
N SER A 96 -18.32 7.83 -7.46
CA SER A 96 -19.14 7.27 -6.38
C SER A 96 -18.73 5.82 -6.15
N TRP A 97 -18.38 5.50 -4.90
CA TRP A 97 -18.11 4.11 -4.53
C TRP A 97 -19.40 3.29 -4.53
N ASN A 98 -19.46 2.27 -5.37
CA ASN A 98 -20.60 1.36 -5.46
C ASN A 98 -20.14 -0.09 -5.69
N MET A 99 -21.09 -1.02 -5.65
CA MET A 99 -20.84 -2.45 -5.78
C MET A 99 -20.10 -2.80 -7.09
N LEU A 100 -20.48 -2.19 -8.22
CA LEU A 100 -19.85 -2.46 -9.51
C LEU A 100 -18.37 -2.04 -9.52
N LEU A 101 -18.06 -0.85 -9.00
CA LEU A 101 -16.69 -0.37 -8.90
C LEU A 101 -15.84 -1.25 -7.98
N MET A 102 -16.41 -1.69 -6.85
CA MET A 102 -15.74 -2.63 -5.96
C MET A 102 -15.41 -3.94 -6.68
N GLN A 103 -16.36 -4.53 -7.42
CA GLN A 103 -16.12 -5.75 -8.18
C GLN A 103 -15.07 -5.54 -9.29
N LYS A 104 -15.10 -4.39 -9.98
CA LYS A 104 -14.05 -4.02 -10.95
C LYS A 104 -12.67 -3.99 -10.30
N GLU A 105 -12.52 -3.35 -9.14
CA GLU A 105 -11.25 -3.28 -8.40
C GLU A 105 -10.73 -4.66 -7.98
N ILE A 106 -11.64 -5.55 -7.54
CA ILE A 106 -11.31 -6.95 -7.21
C ILE A 106 -10.83 -7.70 -8.46
N LEU A 107 -11.51 -7.51 -9.60
CA LEU A 107 -11.14 -8.16 -10.86
C LEU A 107 -9.82 -7.66 -11.44
N MET A 108 -9.53 -6.36 -11.33
CA MET A 108 -8.23 -5.80 -11.74
C MET A 108 -7.07 -6.42 -10.95
N GLN A 109 -7.26 -6.63 -9.64
CA GLN A 109 -6.29 -7.35 -8.83
C GLN A 109 -6.21 -8.82 -9.24
N CYS A 110 -7.34 -9.50 -9.43
CA CYS A 110 -7.33 -10.87 -9.96
C CYS A 110 -6.52 -11.00 -11.25
N MET A 111 -6.70 -10.06 -12.18
CA MET A 111 -5.99 -10.03 -13.46
C MET A 111 -4.49 -9.83 -13.25
N ALA A 112 -4.06 -8.86 -12.41
CA ALA A 112 -2.64 -8.64 -12.13
C ALA A 112 -1.95 -9.90 -11.58
N ASN A 113 -2.63 -10.65 -10.72
CA ASN A 113 -2.14 -11.92 -10.17
C ASN A 113 -2.06 -13.02 -11.24
N SER A 114 -3.12 -13.21 -12.03
CA SER A 114 -3.22 -14.30 -13.02
C SER A 114 -2.54 -14.04 -14.36
N SER A 115 -2.02 -12.84 -14.61
CA SER A 115 -1.26 -12.52 -15.84
C SER A 115 0.19 -12.14 -15.53
N ILE A 116 0.41 -10.93 -15.02
CA ILE A 116 1.74 -10.34 -14.82
C ILE A 116 2.56 -11.18 -13.84
N LEU A 117 1.96 -11.55 -12.72
CA LEU A 117 2.64 -12.37 -11.72
C LEU A 117 2.62 -13.86 -12.05
N PHE A 118 1.81 -14.32 -13.00
CA PHE A 118 1.88 -15.70 -13.48
C PHE A 118 3.10 -15.95 -14.36
N LEU A 119 3.53 -14.94 -15.11
CA LEU A 119 4.51 -15.07 -16.19
C LEU A 119 5.86 -15.72 -15.78
N PRO A 120 6.52 -15.34 -14.67
CA PRO A 120 7.77 -15.99 -14.27
C PRO A 120 7.59 -17.48 -13.97
N CYS A 121 6.48 -17.85 -13.32
CA CYS A 121 6.15 -19.25 -13.04
C CYS A 121 6.03 -20.05 -14.32
N PHE A 122 5.26 -19.52 -15.27
CA PHE A 122 5.02 -20.14 -16.56
C PHE A 122 6.33 -20.36 -17.33
N LEU A 123 7.10 -19.30 -17.57
CA LEU A 123 8.32 -19.38 -18.39
C LEU A 123 9.34 -20.34 -17.79
N CYS A 124 9.55 -20.29 -16.47
CA CYS A 124 10.47 -21.21 -15.81
C CYS A 124 9.97 -22.66 -15.82
N ALA A 125 8.67 -22.91 -15.72
CA ALA A 125 8.14 -24.27 -15.63
C ALA A 125 8.14 -25.03 -16.96
N ILE A 126 8.11 -24.31 -18.09
CA ILE A 126 8.11 -24.91 -19.44
C ILE A 126 9.50 -24.99 -20.08
N ASP A 127 10.53 -24.41 -19.47
CA ASP A 127 11.92 -24.54 -19.94
C ASP A 127 12.50 -25.90 -19.49
N THR A 128 12.67 -26.80 -20.45
CA THR A 128 13.15 -28.18 -20.28
C THR A 128 14.68 -28.29 -20.25
N THR A 129 15.41 -27.17 -20.35
CA THR A 129 16.88 -27.18 -20.25
C THR A 129 17.33 -27.75 -18.90
N ALA A 130 18.23 -28.74 -18.90
CA ALA A 130 18.63 -29.44 -17.68
C ALA A 130 19.26 -28.51 -16.62
N ASP A 131 20.14 -27.61 -17.04
CA ASP A 131 20.94 -26.78 -16.13
C ASP A 131 20.30 -25.42 -15.84
N LEU A 132 20.50 -24.96 -14.60
CA LEU A 132 20.21 -23.57 -14.22
C LEU A 132 21.35 -22.67 -14.72
N SER A 133 21.00 -21.60 -15.43
CA SER A 133 21.95 -20.55 -15.77
C SER A 133 22.39 -19.76 -14.53
N PRO A 134 23.56 -19.11 -14.55
CA PRO A 134 23.97 -18.19 -13.49
C PRO A 134 22.97 -17.07 -13.21
N VAL A 135 22.23 -16.61 -14.23
CA VAL A 135 21.18 -15.59 -14.11
C VAL A 135 19.99 -16.13 -13.31
N GLU A 136 19.60 -17.38 -13.54
CA GLU A 136 18.54 -18.05 -12.78
C GLU A 136 18.91 -18.21 -11.31
N ILE A 137 20.15 -18.65 -11.04
CA ILE A 137 20.67 -18.78 -9.67
C ILE A 137 20.66 -17.43 -8.97
N ALA A 138 21.11 -16.37 -9.64
CA ALA A 138 21.06 -15.00 -9.11
C ALA A 138 19.61 -14.55 -8.83
N GLY A 139 18.66 -14.91 -9.70
CA GLY A 139 17.24 -14.65 -9.52
C GLY A 139 16.65 -15.32 -8.28
N TYR A 140 16.87 -16.63 -8.12
CA TYR A 140 16.41 -17.36 -6.93
C TYR A 140 17.09 -16.88 -5.64
N ALA A 141 18.39 -16.59 -5.69
CA ALA A 141 19.11 -16.00 -4.55
C ALA A 141 18.51 -14.64 -4.16
N THR A 142 18.20 -13.80 -5.15
CA THR A 142 17.53 -12.51 -4.94
C THR A 142 16.13 -12.70 -4.34
N TRP A 143 15.39 -13.72 -4.79
CA TRP A 143 14.09 -14.07 -4.18
C TRP A 143 14.22 -14.45 -2.72
N VAL A 144 15.18 -15.31 -2.36
CA VAL A 144 15.45 -15.70 -0.96
C VAL A 144 15.79 -14.47 -0.11
N LEU A 145 16.62 -13.56 -0.63
CA LEU A 145 16.96 -12.31 0.06
C LEU A 145 15.72 -11.45 0.29
N GLY A 146 14.91 -11.21 -0.74
CA GLY A 146 13.69 -10.42 -0.63
C GLY A 146 12.68 -11.01 0.36
N TRP A 147 12.40 -12.32 0.24
CA TRP A 147 11.52 -13.05 1.15
C TRP A 147 12.02 -13.03 2.61
N SER A 148 13.34 -13.10 2.81
CA SER A 148 13.95 -13.01 4.14
C SER A 148 13.83 -11.62 4.74
N VAL A 149 14.13 -10.56 3.95
CA VAL A 149 13.96 -9.17 4.37
C VAL A 149 12.52 -8.91 4.78
N GLU A 150 11.56 -9.38 3.99
CA GLU A 150 10.15 -9.24 4.31
C GLU A 150 9.78 -9.95 5.62
N SER A 151 10.16 -11.23 5.75
CA SER A 151 9.85 -12.04 6.92
C SER A 151 10.45 -11.48 8.21
N ILE A 152 11.70 -10.99 8.15
CA ILE A 152 12.38 -10.35 9.28
C ILE A 152 11.72 -9.01 9.62
N ALA A 153 11.34 -8.20 8.63
CA ALA A 153 10.63 -6.95 8.83
C ALA A 153 9.28 -7.17 9.54
N ASP A 154 8.49 -8.13 9.08
CA ASP A 154 7.23 -8.50 9.72
C ASP A 154 7.45 -9.02 11.15
N GLY A 155 8.49 -9.83 11.37
CA GLY A 155 8.92 -10.29 12.70
C GLY A 155 9.23 -9.14 13.66
N HIS A 156 9.99 -8.14 13.23
CA HIS A 156 10.26 -6.93 14.03
C HIS A 156 8.97 -6.20 14.41
N LYS A 157 8.01 -6.10 13.48
CA LYS A 157 6.72 -5.44 13.73
C LYS A 157 5.87 -6.23 14.71
N LEU A 158 5.81 -7.55 14.58
CA LEU A 158 5.10 -8.45 15.51
C LEU A 158 5.70 -8.37 16.92
N ALA A 159 7.02 -8.41 17.05
CA ALA A 159 7.71 -8.26 18.34
C ALA A 159 7.41 -6.89 19.00
N TRP A 160 7.40 -5.82 18.21
CA TRP A 160 6.99 -4.50 18.70
C TRP A 160 5.52 -4.47 19.13
N MET A 161 4.61 -5.13 18.39
CA MET A 161 3.20 -5.23 18.76
C MET A 161 2.97 -6.10 20.01
N ALA A 162 3.85 -7.06 20.31
CA ALA A 162 3.80 -7.83 21.55
C ALA A 162 4.32 -7.06 22.77
N THR A 163 5.18 -6.05 22.57
CA THR A 163 5.67 -5.18 23.66
C THR A 163 4.50 -4.43 24.32
N PRO A 164 4.37 -4.41 25.67
CA PRO A 164 3.32 -3.66 26.36
C PRO A 164 3.33 -2.17 25.98
N LYS A 165 2.15 -1.58 25.74
CA LYS A 165 2.02 -0.19 25.27
C LYS A 165 2.76 0.82 26.15
N ALA A 166 2.78 0.61 27.47
CA ALA A 166 3.49 1.46 28.42
C ALA A 166 5.03 1.41 28.28
N LYS A 167 5.58 0.37 27.65
CA LYS A 167 7.02 0.20 27.41
C LYS A 167 7.46 0.64 26.01
N ARG A 168 6.53 1.05 25.14
CA ARG A 168 6.86 1.48 23.77
C ARG A 168 7.35 2.92 23.78
N THR A 169 8.47 3.16 23.10
CA THR A 169 9.06 4.50 22.92
C THR A 169 8.37 5.34 21.85
N ALA A 170 7.64 4.69 20.93
CA ALA A 170 6.90 5.34 19.85
C ALA A 170 5.49 4.72 19.67
N ALA A 171 4.61 5.45 18.99
CA ALA A 171 3.25 5.01 18.65
C ALA A 171 3.20 4.08 17.41
N PHE A 172 4.35 3.80 16.81
CA PHE A 172 4.57 2.96 15.63
C PHE A 172 5.86 2.16 15.80
N CYS A 173 6.05 1.12 15.00
CA CYS A 173 7.30 0.36 14.98
C CYS A 173 8.37 1.20 14.26
N ASN A 174 9.46 1.49 14.96
CA ASN A 174 10.61 2.25 14.46
C ASN A 174 11.94 1.58 14.85
N THR A 175 11.93 0.25 14.97
CA THR A 175 13.06 -0.56 15.44
C THR A 175 13.49 -1.57 14.38
N GLY A 176 14.76 -1.96 14.38
CA GLY A 176 15.31 -2.88 13.39
C GLY A 176 15.21 -2.31 11.98
N MET A 177 14.73 -3.10 11.02
CA MET A 177 14.55 -2.67 9.63
C MET A 177 13.60 -1.46 9.48
N TRP A 178 12.66 -1.28 10.41
CA TRP A 178 11.74 -0.14 10.41
C TRP A 178 12.44 1.19 10.74
N ASN A 179 13.70 1.18 11.15
CA ASN A 179 14.46 2.43 11.31
C ASN A 179 15.02 2.94 9.97
N TYR A 180 15.24 2.06 8.99
CA TYR A 180 15.83 2.40 7.69
C TYR A 180 14.80 2.61 6.59
N SER A 181 13.63 1.97 6.73
CA SER A 181 12.50 2.14 5.83
C SER A 181 11.21 2.18 6.64
N ARG A 182 10.21 2.93 6.19
CA ARG A 182 8.87 2.94 6.77
C ARG A 182 8.06 1.71 6.35
N HIS A 183 8.47 1.04 5.28
CA HIS A 183 7.87 -0.18 4.77
C HIS A 183 8.94 -1.18 4.27
N PRO A 184 9.81 -1.68 5.17
CA PRO A 184 10.88 -2.60 4.78
C PRO A 184 10.34 -3.94 4.27
N ASN A 185 9.16 -4.34 4.73
CA ASN A 185 8.48 -5.53 4.21
C ASN A 185 8.06 -5.36 2.74
N TYR A 186 7.58 -4.17 2.35
CA TYR A 186 7.26 -3.89 0.95
C TYR A 186 8.51 -3.85 0.07
N PHE A 187 9.66 -3.42 0.61
CA PHE A 187 10.92 -3.55 -0.10
C PHE A 187 11.31 -5.01 -0.33
N GLY A 188 11.20 -5.86 0.70
CA GLY A 188 11.45 -7.30 0.58
C GLY A 188 10.55 -7.96 -0.47
N GLU A 189 9.25 -7.66 -0.45
CA GLU A 189 8.28 -8.10 -1.48
C GLU A 189 8.74 -7.68 -2.88
N TRP A 190 9.06 -6.40 -3.07
CA TRP A 190 9.53 -5.90 -4.37
C TRP A 190 10.81 -6.60 -4.84
N VAL A 191 11.80 -6.77 -3.96
CA VAL A 191 13.04 -7.49 -4.27
C VAL A 191 12.75 -8.95 -4.64
N ALA A 192 11.84 -9.62 -3.92
CA ALA A 192 11.50 -11.01 -4.17
C ALA A 192 10.96 -11.21 -5.60
N TRP A 193 10.03 -10.35 -6.01
CA TRP A 193 9.45 -10.40 -7.36
C TRP A 193 10.42 -10.00 -8.47
N ASN A 194 11.33 -9.05 -8.21
CA ASN A 194 12.43 -8.78 -9.14
C ASN A 194 13.36 -10.00 -9.27
N GLY A 195 13.57 -10.76 -8.19
CA GLY A 195 14.29 -12.03 -8.21
C GLY A 195 13.62 -13.08 -9.11
N LEU A 196 12.29 -13.23 -9.02
CA LEU A 196 11.54 -14.16 -9.89
C LEU A 196 11.54 -13.70 -11.35
N ALA A 197 11.39 -12.40 -11.60
CA ALA A 197 11.50 -11.85 -12.94
C ALA A 197 12.90 -12.08 -13.54
N LEU A 198 13.96 -11.91 -12.73
CA LEU A 198 15.34 -12.22 -13.12
C LEU A 198 15.53 -13.70 -13.40
N ALA A 199 14.97 -14.59 -12.57
CA ALA A 199 15.03 -16.03 -12.80
C ALA A 199 14.36 -16.44 -14.12
N ALA A 200 13.32 -15.73 -14.54
CA ALA A 200 12.63 -16.00 -15.80
C ALA A 200 13.33 -15.44 -17.05
N VAL A 201 14.42 -14.66 -16.93
CA VAL A 201 15.07 -14.04 -18.10
C VAL A 201 15.64 -15.09 -19.07
N MET A 202 16.38 -16.09 -18.59
CA MET A 202 16.97 -17.09 -19.48
C MET A 202 15.91 -18.05 -20.06
N PRO A 203 14.92 -18.52 -19.27
CA PRO A 203 13.75 -19.20 -19.83
C PRO A 203 12.99 -18.37 -20.88
N MET A 204 12.83 -17.06 -20.67
CA MET A 204 12.21 -16.15 -21.64
C MET A 204 12.98 -16.08 -22.96
N LEU A 205 14.32 -16.01 -22.91
CA LEU A 205 15.15 -15.96 -24.10
C LEU A 205 15.15 -17.28 -24.90
N ARG A 206 14.96 -18.41 -24.22
CA ARG A 206 14.82 -19.74 -24.83
C ARG A 206 13.40 -20.05 -25.29
N PHE A 207 12.43 -19.26 -24.81
CA PHE A 207 11.05 -19.42 -25.20
C PHE A 207 10.89 -19.04 -26.69
N GLY A 208 10.56 -20.06 -27.48
CA GLY A 208 10.42 -19.99 -28.93
C GLY A 208 9.26 -20.86 -29.41
N GLY A 209 8.82 -20.64 -30.64
CA GLY A 209 7.68 -21.33 -31.25
C GLY A 209 6.96 -20.45 -32.26
N GLU A 210 5.89 -20.97 -32.88
CA GLU A 210 5.02 -20.16 -33.72
C GLU A 210 4.18 -19.21 -32.85
N TRP A 211 4.63 -17.97 -32.72
CA TRP A 211 3.85 -16.90 -32.12
C TRP A 211 2.71 -16.59 -33.09
N GLY A 212 1.54 -17.16 -32.84
CA GLY A 212 0.36 -17.04 -33.71
C GLY A 212 0.09 -15.61 -34.18
N TYR A 213 -0.74 -15.47 -35.22
CA TYR A 213 -1.04 -14.19 -35.89
C TYR A 213 0.14 -13.58 -36.69
N GLY A 214 1.16 -14.37 -37.01
CA GLY A 214 2.29 -13.94 -37.85
C GLY A 214 3.29 -13.04 -37.14
N LEU A 215 3.33 -13.08 -35.80
CA LEU A 215 4.34 -12.36 -35.04
C LEU A 215 5.70 -13.06 -35.18
N SER A 216 6.76 -12.30 -35.38
CA SER A 216 8.11 -12.86 -35.33
C SER A 216 8.48 -13.23 -33.90
N GLU A 217 9.37 -14.20 -33.76
CA GLU A 217 9.90 -14.63 -32.47
C GLU A 217 10.53 -13.48 -31.68
N ASP A 218 11.26 -12.59 -32.37
CA ASP A 218 11.86 -11.40 -31.76
C ASP A 218 10.82 -10.47 -31.14
N VAL A 219 9.69 -10.24 -31.84
CA VAL A 219 8.61 -9.41 -31.33
C VAL A 219 7.97 -10.04 -30.09
N GLY A 220 7.78 -11.36 -30.11
CA GLY A 220 7.28 -12.12 -28.96
C GLY A 220 8.19 -11.98 -27.73
N ARG A 221 9.49 -12.20 -27.90
CA ARG A 221 10.50 -12.07 -26.84
C ARG A 221 10.59 -10.65 -26.29
N VAL A 222 10.54 -9.63 -27.15
CA VAL A 222 10.49 -8.22 -26.72
C VAL A 222 9.24 -7.95 -25.89
N GLY A 223 8.09 -8.51 -26.27
CA GLY A 223 6.86 -8.43 -25.50
C GLY A 223 7.00 -9.06 -24.10
N LEU A 224 7.58 -10.26 -24.01
CA LEU A 224 7.84 -10.92 -22.73
C LEU A 224 8.83 -10.16 -21.86
N ALA A 225 9.92 -9.64 -22.45
CA ALA A 225 10.90 -8.82 -21.75
C ALA A 225 10.25 -7.56 -21.17
N PHE A 226 9.38 -6.90 -21.94
CA PHE A 226 8.59 -5.77 -21.44
C PHE A 226 7.71 -6.18 -20.25
N MET A 227 7.02 -7.33 -20.34
CA MET A 227 6.17 -7.81 -19.24
C MET A 227 6.97 -8.17 -17.98
N LEU A 228 8.15 -8.79 -18.12
CA LEU A 228 9.05 -9.05 -16.98
C LEU A 228 9.52 -7.74 -16.32
N CYS A 229 9.91 -6.74 -17.10
CA CYS A 229 10.23 -5.41 -16.58
C CYS A 229 9.02 -4.74 -15.93
N PHE A 230 7.83 -4.94 -16.51
CA PHE A 230 6.58 -4.38 -16.00
C PHE A 230 6.20 -4.95 -14.63
N ILE A 231 6.62 -6.17 -14.27
CA ILE A 231 6.48 -6.72 -12.90
C ILE A 231 7.11 -5.76 -11.88
N SER A 232 8.34 -5.32 -12.12
CA SER A 232 9.07 -4.44 -11.20
C SER A 232 8.35 -3.10 -11.01
N LEU A 233 7.93 -2.49 -12.12
CA LEU A 233 7.25 -1.19 -12.11
C LEU A 233 5.88 -1.28 -11.43
N SER A 234 5.06 -2.25 -11.86
CA SER A 234 3.70 -2.43 -11.36
C SER A 234 3.67 -2.76 -9.87
N LEU A 235 4.59 -3.61 -9.38
CA LEU A 235 4.70 -3.90 -7.96
C LEU A 235 5.22 -2.73 -7.15
N TYR A 236 6.20 -1.98 -7.65
CA TYR A 236 6.64 -0.77 -6.97
C TYR A 236 5.47 0.19 -6.76
N TYR A 237 4.68 0.48 -7.80
CA TYR A 237 3.50 1.34 -7.69
C TYR A 237 2.38 0.75 -6.84
N CYS A 238 2.16 -0.57 -6.91
CA CYS A 238 1.20 -1.26 -6.05
C CYS A 238 1.55 -1.06 -4.57
N LEU A 239 2.81 -1.32 -4.22
CA LEU A 239 3.35 -1.29 -2.87
C LEU A 239 3.62 0.12 -2.33
N SER A 240 3.78 1.12 -3.19
CA SER A 240 3.95 2.52 -2.78
C SER A 240 2.63 3.28 -2.81
N GLU A 241 1.95 3.32 -3.95
CA GLU A 241 0.91 4.31 -4.24
C GLU A 241 -0.52 3.75 -4.20
N TRP A 242 -0.75 2.60 -4.84
CA TRP A 242 -2.12 2.14 -5.11
C TRP A 242 -2.76 1.49 -3.89
N THR A 243 -2.10 0.49 -3.32
CA THR A 243 -2.64 -0.33 -2.21
C THR A 243 -1.69 -0.42 -1.01
N GLY A 244 -0.44 0.02 -1.16
CA GLY A 244 0.62 -0.14 -0.16
C GLY A 244 0.83 1.07 0.76
N ALA A 245 1.98 1.74 0.65
CA ALA A 245 2.51 2.68 1.64
C ALA A 245 1.61 3.90 1.82
N VAL A 246 1.38 4.68 0.77
CA VAL A 246 0.59 5.92 0.81
C VAL A 246 -0.80 5.71 1.46
N PRO A 247 -1.61 4.71 1.06
CA PRO A 247 -2.88 4.42 1.72
C PRO A 247 -2.73 4.05 3.22
N ALA A 248 -1.67 3.34 3.59
CA ALA A 248 -1.41 2.95 4.98
C ALA A 248 -0.94 4.12 5.84
N GLU A 249 -0.12 5.00 5.28
CA GLU A 249 0.44 6.17 5.97
C GLU A 249 -0.60 7.28 6.17
N TYR A 250 -1.57 7.41 5.23
CA TYR A 250 -2.67 8.38 5.33
C TYR A 250 -3.38 8.32 6.68
N PHE A 251 -3.69 7.13 7.18
CA PHE A 251 -4.32 6.96 8.48
C PHE A 251 -3.32 6.93 9.64
N SER A 252 -2.07 6.56 9.38
CA SER A 252 -1.03 6.48 10.41
C SER A 252 -0.67 7.87 10.92
N VAL A 253 -0.47 8.85 10.04
CA VAL A 253 -0.17 10.24 10.42
C VAL A 253 -1.29 10.89 11.24
N GLN A 254 -2.54 10.51 10.99
CA GLN A 254 -3.71 11.04 11.71
C GLN A 254 -3.88 10.43 13.11
N LYS A 255 -3.44 9.17 13.30
CA LYS A 255 -3.71 8.39 14.53
C LYS A 255 -2.49 8.25 15.45
N ARG A 256 -1.28 8.34 14.91
CA ARG A 256 -0.04 8.01 15.61
C ARG A 256 0.80 9.27 15.79
N LYS A 257 0.99 9.68 17.05
CA LYS A 257 1.80 10.84 17.41
C LYS A 257 3.24 10.66 16.92
N GLY A 258 3.79 11.69 16.24
CA GLY A 258 5.17 11.72 15.75
C GLY A 258 5.42 10.98 14.44
N TYR A 259 4.38 10.45 13.80
CA TYR A 259 4.52 9.73 12.53
C TYR A 259 4.83 10.68 11.35
N ASP A 260 4.40 11.94 11.45
CA ASP A 260 4.74 13.02 10.52
C ASP A 260 6.25 13.26 10.44
N VAL A 261 6.93 13.29 11.58
CA VAL A 261 8.39 13.40 11.65
C VAL A 261 9.05 12.16 11.04
N TYR A 262 8.54 10.97 11.36
CA TYR A 262 9.05 9.71 10.80
C TYR A 262 8.93 9.66 9.26
N MET A 263 7.85 10.20 8.69
CA MET A 263 7.68 10.35 7.24
C MET A 263 8.71 11.29 6.59
N GLN A 264 9.24 12.25 7.34
CA GLN A 264 10.26 13.19 6.85
C GLN A 264 11.69 12.65 7.02
N THR A 265 11.93 11.80 8.03
CA THR A 265 13.28 11.34 8.39
C THR A 265 13.67 10.00 7.81
N THR A 266 12.70 9.13 7.57
CA THR A 266 12.96 7.72 7.21
C THR A 266 12.43 7.46 5.82
N SER A 267 13.19 6.76 4.96
CA SER A 267 12.77 6.45 3.60
C SER A 267 11.47 5.62 3.55
N MET A 268 10.64 5.80 2.52
CA MET A 268 9.33 5.13 2.45
C MET A 268 9.46 3.62 2.18
N ILE A 269 10.16 3.22 1.11
CA ILE A 269 10.32 1.82 0.70
C ILE A 269 11.80 1.44 0.71
N ILE A 270 12.62 2.07 -0.13
CA ILE A 270 14.04 1.72 -0.28
C ILE A 270 14.80 2.04 1.03
N PRO A 271 15.37 1.04 1.75
CA PRO A 271 16.05 1.30 3.01
C PRO A 271 17.19 2.31 2.86
N TRP A 272 17.21 3.31 3.74
CA TRP A 272 18.24 4.34 3.76
C TRP A 272 18.51 4.83 5.19
N PHE A 273 19.64 5.49 5.40
CA PHE A 273 19.96 6.10 6.68
C PHE A 273 18.96 7.22 7.02
N VAL A 274 18.65 7.36 8.31
CA VAL A 274 17.74 8.40 8.83
C VAL A 274 18.33 9.77 8.55
N SER A 275 17.54 10.70 8.01
CA SER A 275 17.98 12.05 7.71
C SER A 275 18.05 12.92 8.97
N ASP A 276 19.14 13.69 9.09
CA ASP A 276 19.36 14.62 10.22
C ASP A 276 18.45 15.87 10.16
N SER A 277 17.72 16.07 9.06
CA SER A 277 16.98 17.29 8.77
C SER A 277 15.78 17.54 9.69
N ALA A 278 15.23 16.54 10.37
CA ALA A 278 14.18 16.78 11.39
C ALA A 278 14.74 17.10 12.78
N THR A 279 15.99 16.72 13.07
CA THR A 279 16.64 17.06 14.34
C THR A 279 16.85 18.58 14.44
N SER A 280 17.15 19.25 13.32
CA SER A 280 17.33 20.71 13.26
C SER A 280 16.02 21.51 13.39
N ALA A 281 14.90 21.02 12.82
CA ALA A 281 13.60 21.68 12.90
C ALA A 281 13.02 21.73 14.33
N SER A 282 13.29 20.69 15.13
CA SER A 282 12.91 20.67 16.55
C SER A 282 13.79 21.57 17.45
N GLY A 283 15.00 21.92 16.99
CA GLY A 283 15.93 22.82 17.68
C GLY A 283 15.60 24.31 17.49
N ILE A 284 14.95 24.68 16.38
CA ILE A 284 14.58 26.08 16.08
C ILE A 284 13.45 26.58 17.00
N VAL A 285 12.51 25.70 17.39
CA VAL A 285 11.44 26.07 18.34
C VAL A 285 11.97 26.34 19.76
N LYS A 286 13.13 25.78 20.14
CA LYS A 286 13.75 26.04 21.45
C LYS A 286 14.58 27.33 21.51
N ARG A 287 15.03 27.88 20.39
CA ARG A 287 15.85 29.11 20.36
C ARG A 287 15.04 30.42 20.30
N GLY A 288 13.73 30.35 20.10
CA GLY A 288 12.84 31.53 20.06
C GLY A 288 12.32 32.04 21.42
N ARG A 289 12.72 31.43 22.54
CA ARG A 289 12.36 31.89 23.90
C ARG A 289 13.56 32.51 24.60
N THR A 290 14.14 33.54 24.00
CA THR A 290 15.04 34.44 24.72
C THR A 290 14.23 35.24 25.74
N ARG A 291 14.51 35.00 27.02
CA ARG A 291 14.06 35.80 28.16
C ARG A 291 14.43 37.27 27.92
N SER A 292 13.45 38.09 27.56
CA SER A 292 13.54 39.54 27.78
C SER A 292 13.51 39.79 29.30
N LYS A 293 14.64 40.26 29.84
CA LYS A 293 14.76 40.75 31.22
C LYS A 293 14.00 42.08 31.30
N ALA A 294 12.91 42.12 32.07
CA ALA A 294 12.30 43.39 32.49
C ALA A 294 13.14 44.01 33.64
N PRO A 295 13.26 45.35 33.71
CA PRO A 295 14.06 46.03 34.74
C PRO A 295 13.37 45.96 36.12
N GLN A 296 14.15 45.76 37.18
CA GLN A 296 13.69 45.91 38.56
C GLN A 296 13.45 47.38 38.91
N PRO A 297 12.39 47.73 39.65
CA PRO A 297 12.36 48.91 40.49
C PRO A 297 12.66 48.56 41.96
N SER A 298 13.30 49.51 42.63
CA SER A 298 13.88 49.38 43.96
C SER A 298 12.94 49.85 45.08
N THR A 299 13.19 49.26 46.26
CA THR A 299 12.97 49.75 47.63
C THR A 299 11.65 49.49 48.39
N LYS A 300 11.89 48.88 49.57
CA LYS A 300 11.33 49.11 50.92
C LYS A 300 10.07 48.37 51.40
N ASN A 301 10.36 47.38 52.25
CA ASN A 301 9.67 46.90 53.46
C ASN A 301 8.32 47.52 53.85
N VAL A 302 7.27 46.69 53.92
CA VAL A 302 6.24 46.73 54.99
C VAL A 302 5.71 45.30 55.26
N ARG A 303 5.48 45.01 56.55
CA ARG A 303 5.00 43.76 57.16
C ARG A 303 3.56 43.37 56.75
N THR A 304 3.28 42.07 56.80
CA THR A 304 1.98 41.36 56.72
C THR A 304 0.99 41.77 57.84
N PRO A 305 -0.35 41.60 57.70
CA PRO A 305 -0.99 40.29 57.98
C PRO A 305 -2.26 39.91 57.18
N SER A 306 -2.49 38.60 57.15
CA SER A 306 -3.71 37.79 56.97
C SER A 306 -5.07 38.43 56.63
N LYS A 307 -5.78 37.84 55.66
CA LYS A 307 -7.03 37.04 55.86
C LYS A 307 -7.77 36.82 54.53
N GLY A 308 -8.16 35.57 54.31
CA GLY A 308 -9.53 35.25 53.87
C GLY A 308 -9.83 35.07 52.38
N LYS A 309 -10.32 33.85 52.08
CA LYS A 309 -11.49 33.52 51.23
C LYS A 309 -11.23 32.80 49.89
N LYS A 310 -11.81 31.59 49.87
CA LYS A 310 -12.55 30.91 48.79
C LYS A 310 -11.75 30.39 47.59
N SER A 311 -11.39 29.11 47.68
CA SER A 311 -11.08 28.26 46.53
C SER A 311 -12.39 27.91 45.78
N GLN A 312 -12.62 28.54 44.63
CA GLN A 312 -13.48 28.02 43.58
C GLN A 312 -12.62 27.14 42.66
N LYS A 313 -12.86 25.81 42.67
CA LYS A 313 -12.39 24.91 41.62
C LYS A 313 -13.14 25.23 40.32
N LYS A 314 -12.57 26.06 39.45
CA LYS A 314 -12.95 26.15 38.03
C LYS A 314 -12.10 25.15 37.24
N SER A 315 -12.77 24.21 36.59
CA SER A 315 -12.17 23.30 35.61
C SER A 315 -11.56 24.10 34.45
N GLN A 316 -10.25 23.98 34.24
CA GLN A 316 -9.64 24.37 32.96
C GLN A 316 -9.98 23.30 31.94
N LYS A 317 -11.04 23.54 31.15
CA LYS A 317 -11.22 22.93 29.83
C LYS A 317 -10.07 23.44 28.96
N ALA A 318 -9.29 22.53 28.39
CA ALA A 318 -8.33 22.87 27.35
C ALA A 318 -9.09 23.38 26.11
N ASP A 319 -8.82 24.63 25.73
CA ASP A 319 -9.39 25.26 24.54
C ASP A 319 -8.96 24.50 23.28
N THR A 320 -9.93 23.90 22.62
CA THR A 320 -9.78 23.29 21.30
C THR A 320 -9.95 24.40 20.25
N PRO A 321 -9.03 24.59 19.29
CA PRO A 321 -9.14 25.64 18.28
C PRO A 321 -10.44 25.56 17.46
N ALA A 322 -10.98 26.73 17.11
CA ALA A 322 -12.32 26.90 16.52
C ALA A 322 -12.57 26.20 15.16
N TYR A 323 -11.56 25.60 14.51
CA TYR A 323 -11.76 24.82 13.27
C TYR A 323 -12.25 23.37 13.51
N ILE A 324 -12.37 22.93 14.77
CA ILE A 324 -12.73 21.54 15.13
C ILE A 324 -14.24 21.37 15.42
N ARG A 325 -15.05 22.44 15.45
CA ARG A 325 -16.50 22.32 15.65
C ARG A 325 -17.26 22.29 14.34
N THR A 326 -17.45 21.09 13.79
CA THR A 326 -18.62 20.76 12.96
C THR A 326 -18.71 19.25 12.82
N ILE A 327 -19.36 18.60 13.78
CA ILE A 327 -19.96 17.28 13.58
C ILE A 327 -21.46 17.52 13.71
N SER A 328 -22.13 17.78 12.59
CA SER A 328 -23.58 17.73 12.55
C SER A 328 -24.02 16.27 12.46
N ARG A 329 -25.14 15.98 13.13
CA ARG A 329 -25.79 14.67 13.18
C ARG A 329 -26.31 14.29 11.80
N SER A 330 -25.50 13.63 10.99
CA SER A 330 -25.97 12.73 9.94
C SER A 330 -24.91 11.63 9.77
N GLY A 331 -25.35 10.37 9.69
CA GLY A 331 -24.49 9.18 9.72
C GLY A 331 -23.58 8.95 8.51
N ARG A 332 -23.17 10.01 7.78
CA ARG A 332 -22.10 9.94 6.78
C ARG A 332 -20.95 10.81 7.28
N ALA A 333 -19.81 10.18 7.57
CA ALA A 333 -18.57 10.92 7.77
C ALA A 333 -18.32 11.76 6.50
N ALA A 334 -18.23 13.08 6.64
CA ALA A 334 -17.93 13.97 5.52
C ALA A 334 -16.61 13.54 4.89
N THR A 335 -16.63 13.23 3.59
CA THR A 335 -15.43 12.92 2.81
C THR A 335 -14.45 14.08 2.95
N PRO A 336 -13.18 13.82 3.35
CA PRO A 336 -12.21 14.89 3.55
C PRO A 336 -12.02 15.67 2.26
N SER A 337 -12.04 17.01 2.35
CA SER A 337 -11.88 17.85 1.16
C SER A 337 -10.52 17.63 0.52
N ARG A 338 -10.42 17.80 -0.81
CA ARG A 338 -9.16 17.71 -1.58
C ARG A 338 -8.01 18.48 -0.92
N LYS A 339 -8.29 19.69 -0.42
CA LYS A 339 -7.34 20.53 0.33
C LYS A 339 -6.76 19.83 1.58
N LYS A 340 -7.53 18.97 2.24
CA LYS A 340 -7.09 18.21 3.42
C LYS A 340 -6.16 17.04 3.06
N MET A 341 -6.30 16.45 1.86
CA MET A 341 -5.34 15.45 1.38
C MET A 341 -4.02 16.11 0.99
N GLU A 342 -4.09 17.23 0.26
CA GLU A 342 -2.92 18.01 -0.14
C GLU A 342 -2.15 18.54 1.09
N ALA A 343 -2.85 19.01 2.13
CA ALA A 343 -2.24 19.47 3.37
C ALA A 343 -1.51 18.37 4.17
N LEU A 344 -1.81 17.10 3.91
CA LEU A 344 -1.14 15.94 4.53
C LEU A 344 -0.01 15.39 3.64
N GLY A 345 0.33 16.07 2.54
CA GLY A 345 1.38 15.64 1.61
C GLY A 345 0.95 14.53 0.66
N PHE A 346 -0.35 14.25 0.51
CA PHE A 346 -0.87 13.24 -0.40
C PHE A 346 -1.41 13.91 -1.66
N SER A 347 -0.80 13.61 -2.81
CA SER A 347 -1.28 14.10 -4.11
C SER A 347 -2.60 13.42 -4.47
N PRO A 348 -3.71 14.17 -4.68
CA PRO A 348 -4.82 13.64 -5.46
C PRO A 348 -4.34 13.41 -6.90
N PRO A 349 -4.81 12.35 -7.59
CA PRO A 349 -4.41 12.12 -8.98
C PRO A 349 -4.81 13.31 -9.86
N PRO A 350 -4.16 13.49 -11.03
CA PRO A 350 -4.48 14.59 -11.93
C PRO A 350 -5.98 14.59 -12.22
N ALA A 351 -6.59 15.77 -12.13
CA ALA A 351 -7.99 15.93 -12.50
C ALA A 351 -8.13 15.37 -13.92
N SER A 352 -9.03 14.40 -14.12
CA SER A 352 -9.40 13.99 -15.47
C SER A 352 -9.69 15.27 -16.24
N ALA A 353 -8.89 15.54 -17.28
CA ALA A 353 -9.13 16.66 -18.17
C ALA A 353 -10.61 16.60 -18.50
N LYS A 354 -11.37 17.67 -18.17
CA LYS A 354 -12.77 17.74 -18.53
C LYS A 354 -12.82 17.54 -20.04
N VAL A 355 -13.22 16.35 -20.48
CA VAL A 355 -13.59 16.13 -21.87
C VAL A 355 -14.73 17.11 -22.09
N ALA A 356 -14.46 18.15 -22.87
CA ALA A 356 -15.45 19.13 -23.23
C ALA A 356 -16.55 18.38 -23.98
N THR A 357 -17.64 18.05 -23.29
CA THR A 357 -18.87 17.61 -23.94
C THR A 357 -19.27 18.70 -24.93
N PRO A 358 -19.41 18.40 -26.23
CA PRO A 358 -19.89 19.37 -27.19
C PRO A 358 -21.26 19.88 -26.74
N GLY A 359 -21.41 21.20 -26.66
CA GLY A 359 -22.62 21.84 -26.18
C GLY A 359 -23.84 21.33 -26.95
N ARG A 360 -24.88 20.91 -26.21
CA ARG A 360 -26.22 20.70 -26.75
C ARG A 360 -26.68 22.03 -27.39
N ARG A 361 -26.57 22.14 -28.71
CA ARG A 361 -27.30 23.14 -29.49
C ARG A 361 -28.79 22.82 -29.34
N SER A 362 -29.54 23.76 -28.79
CA SER A 362 -30.99 23.72 -28.75
C SER A 362 -31.52 23.68 -30.19
N VAL A 363 -32.14 22.56 -30.57
CA VAL A 363 -32.89 22.47 -31.83
C VAL A 363 -34.18 23.28 -31.65
N ARG A 364 -34.16 24.52 -32.15
CA ARG A 364 -35.34 25.37 -32.29
C ARG A 364 -36.22 24.76 -33.37
N LYS A 365 -37.41 24.24 -33.02
CA LYS A 365 -38.44 23.81 -33.99
C LYS A 365 -38.80 25.02 -34.87
N ARG A 366 -38.48 24.96 -36.17
CA ARG A 366 -39.07 25.85 -37.17
C ARG A 366 -40.43 25.29 -37.57
N THR A 367 -41.47 26.02 -37.24
CA THR A 367 -42.80 25.90 -37.84
C THR A 367 -42.71 26.25 -39.32
N VAL A 368 -43.11 25.32 -40.19
CA VAL A 368 -43.28 25.54 -41.63
C VAL A 368 -44.70 26.08 -41.83
N ASN A 369 -44.82 27.33 -42.26
CA ASN A 369 -46.05 27.88 -42.82
C ASN A 369 -46.01 27.63 -44.34
N THR A 370 -47.01 26.90 -44.84
CA THR A 370 -47.38 26.86 -46.27
C THR A 370 -48.23 28.08 -46.61
N PRO A 371 -48.00 28.72 -47.76
CA PRO A 371 -49.05 29.47 -48.44
C PRO A 371 -49.30 28.95 -49.88
N ALA A 372 -50.61 28.85 -50.16
CA ALA A 372 -51.34 28.76 -51.43
C ALA A 372 -50.92 27.69 -52.45
#